data_AF-T1BI34-F1
#
_entry.id   AF-T1BI34-F1
#
_cell.length_a   1.000
_cell.length_b   1.000
_cell.length_c   1.000
_cell.angle_alpha   90.00
_cell.angle_beta   90.00
_cell.angle_gamma   90.00
#
_symmetry.space_group_name_H-M   'P 1'
#
loop_
_entity.id
_entity.type
_entity.pdbx_description
1 polymer ?
#
loop_
_entity_poly.entity_id
_entity_poly.type
_entity_poly.pdbx_seq_one_letter_code
_entity_poly.pdbx_strand_id
1 'polypeptide(L)'
;WRGPLVTRLILQFFGGVNWGPLDYLLIDMPPGTSDVPLTVFQSVPLDGMVFVFTPPELSAMIVKKAMNMARDLHVPLLGIVENMAWVACPHCATQIRLFGETHATAVAREYDVPIIAELPVDPALARAADEG
;
A
#
# COMPACT_ATOMS: atom_id res chain seq x y z
N TRP A 1 1.61 19.91 -6.78
CA TRP A 1 2.96 19.33 -6.85
C TRP A 1 3.43 19.44 -8.29
N ARG A 2 4.58 20.07 -8.58
CA ARG A 2 5.06 20.26 -9.96
C ARG A 2 5.81 19.00 -10.40
N GLY A 3 5.21 18.18 -11.27
CA GLY A 3 5.69 16.85 -11.69
C GLY A 3 7.21 16.71 -11.88
N PRO A 4 7.88 17.57 -12.70
CA PRO A 4 9.31 17.42 -12.99
C PRO A 4 10.25 17.57 -11.77
N LEU A 5 9.85 18.34 -10.75
CA LEU A 5 10.66 18.49 -9.53
C LEU A 5 10.58 17.23 -8.66
N VAL A 6 9.39 16.60 -8.60
CA VAL A 6 9.16 15.40 -7.79
C VAL A 6 9.93 14.22 -8.38
N THR A 7 9.90 14.06 -9.71
CA THR A 7 10.69 13.04 -10.41
C THR A 7 12.18 13.14 -10.11
N ARG A 8 12.74 14.36 -10.17
CA ARG A 8 14.17 14.58 -9.85
C ARG A 8 14.50 14.21 -8.41
N LEU A 9 13.64 14.57 -7.46
CA LEU A 9 13.85 14.24 -6.05
C LEU A 9 13.82 12.73 -5.79
N ILE A 10 12.90 12.00 -6.42
CA ILE A 10 12.83 10.53 -6.32
C ILE A 10 14.12 9.90 -6.81
N LEU A 11 14.58 10.29 -8.00
CA LEU A 11 15.84 9.78 -8.57
C LEU A 11 17.04 10.15 -7.68
N GLN A 12 17.06 11.34 -7.10
CA GLN A 12 18.10 11.77 -6.19
C GLN A 12 18.08 10.97 -4.88
N PHE A 13 16.91 10.66 -4.31
CA PHE A 13 16.85 9.83 -3.11
C PHE A 13 17.24 8.39 -3.39
N PHE A 14 16.78 7.83 -4.51
CA PHE A 14 17.10 6.46 -4.87
C PHE A 14 18.60 6.28 -5.19
N GLY A 15 19.17 7.13 -6.05
CA GLY A 15 20.55 6.97 -6.51
C GLY A 15 21.61 7.81 -5.78
N GLY A 16 21.21 8.87 -5.08
CA GLY A 16 22.13 9.83 -4.44
C GLY A 16 22.32 9.64 -2.93
N VAL A 17 21.57 8.73 -2.31
CA VAL A 17 21.70 8.35 -0.90
C VAL A 17 22.60 7.12 -0.78
N ASN A 18 23.52 7.12 0.18
CA ASN A 18 24.31 5.94 0.50
C ASN A 18 23.50 4.99 1.41
N TRP A 19 22.74 4.10 0.79
CA TRP A 19 21.95 3.08 1.50
C TRP A 19 22.80 1.96 2.13
N GLY A 20 24.05 1.78 1.65
CA GLY A 20 24.89 0.65 2.04
C GLY A 20 24.36 -0.69 1.53
N PRO A 21 24.89 -1.82 2.04
CA PRO A 21 24.34 -3.14 1.74
C PRO A 21 23.00 -3.33 2.47
N LEU A 22 21.94 -3.60 1.72
CA LEU A 22 20.61 -3.88 2.23
C LEU A 22 20.04 -5.11 1.53
N ASP A 23 19.28 -5.92 2.26
CA ASP A 23 18.47 -7.00 1.69
C ASP A 23 17.17 -6.47 1.08
N TYR A 24 16.61 -5.40 1.67
CA TYR A 24 15.35 -4.79 1.26
C TYR A 24 15.39 -3.27 1.38
N LEU A 25 14.82 -2.59 0.39
CA LEU A 25 14.51 -1.17 0.43
C LEU A 25 13.00 -0.98 0.23
N LEU A 26 12.31 -0.53 1.27
CA LEU A 26 10.88 -0.24 1.20
C LEU A 26 10.68 1.21 0.73
N ILE A 27 9.86 1.39 -0.29
CA ILE A 27 9.52 2.70 -0.83
C ILE A 27 8.06 2.99 -0.48
N ASP A 28 7.84 3.97 0.40
CA ASP A 28 6.49 4.44 0.71
C ASP A 28 5.97 5.34 -0.42
N MET A 29 4.97 4.83 -1.11
CA MET A 29 4.43 5.45 -2.31
C MET A 29 3.33 6.43 -1.95
N PRO A 30 3.31 7.64 -2.54
CA PRO A 30 2.18 8.53 -2.33
C PRO A 30 0.89 7.86 -2.82
N PRO A 31 -0.26 8.12 -2.18
CA PRO A 31 -1.50 7.43 -2.51
C PRO A 31 -1.99 7.75 -3.92
N GLY A 32 -2.74 6.80 -4.49
CA GLY A 32 -3.44 6.95 -5.76
C GLY A 32 -2.62 6.62 -6.99
N THR A 33 -3.06 7.12 -8.15
CA THR A 33 -2.49 6.82 -9.47
C THR A 33 -2.05 8.11 -10.19
N SER A 34 -1.49 9.04 -9.44
CA SER A 34 -0.98 10.31 -10.00
C SER A 34 0.33 10.10 -10.79
N ASP A 35 0.90 11.18 -11.32
CA ASP A 35 2.16 11.14 -12.08
C ASP A 35 3.35 10.59 -11.27
N VAL A 36 3.27 10.63 -9.93
CA VAL A 36 4.36 10.24 -9.06
C VAL A 36 4.52 8.71 -8.98
N PRO A 37 3.49 7.92 -8.68
CA PRO A 37 3.54 6.47 -8.83
C PRO A 37 4.02 6.00 -10.20
N LEU A 38 3.52 6.61 -11.27
CA LEU A 38 3.95 6.30 -12.63
C LEU A 38 5.46 6.55 -12.82
N THR A 39 5.95 7.69 -12.33
CA THR A 39 7.38 8.01 -12.39
C THR A 39 8.22 6.97 -11.66
N VAL A 40 7.82 6.56 -10.45
CA VAL A 40 8.56 5.54 -9.69
C VAL A 40 8.58 4.23 -10.45
N PHE A 41 7.43 3.77 -10.97
CA PHE A 41 7.33 2.51 -11.72
C PHE A 41 8.21 2.50 -12.97
N GLN A 42 8.41 3.67 -13.60
CA GLN A 42 9.26 3.80 -14.79
C GLN A 42 10.75 4.01 -14.48
N SER A 43 11.07 4.55 -13.30
CA SER A 43 12.42 5.06 -13.00
C SER A 43 13.18 4.24 -11.97
N VAL A 44 12.48 3.44 -11.17
CA VAL A 44 13.05 2.62 -10.10
C VAL A 44 12.86 1.14 -10.45
N PRO A 45 13.90 0.31 -10.39
CA PRO A 45 13.76 -1.14 -10.57
C PRO A 45 13.04 -1.73 -9.35
N LEU A 46 11.74 -2.00 -9.50
CA LEU A 46 10.91 -2.57 -8.43
C LEU A 46 10.85 -4.10 -8.57
N ASP A 47 11.25 -4.82 -7.53
CA ASP A 47 11.11 -6.28 -7.45
C ASP A 47 9.67 -6.73 -7.13
N GLY A 48 8.85 -5.81 -6.63
CA GLY A 48 7.42 -6.02 -6.48
C GLY A 48 6.74 -4.98 -5.60
N MET A 49 5.42 -5.12 -5.49
CA MET A 49 4.57 -4.19 -4.76
C MET A 49 3.58 -4.88 -3.83
N VAL A 50 3.40 -4.31 -2.64
CA VAL A 50 2.33 -4.62 -1.71
C VAL A 50 1.32 -3.48 -1.72
N PHE A 51 0.04 -3.81 -1.85
CA PHE A 51 -1.03 -2.82 -1.90
C PHE A 51 -1.79 -2.79 -0.59
N VAL A 52 -1.91 -1.60 0.01
CA VAL A 52 -2.65 -1.40 1.27
C VAL A 52 -3.90 -0.60 1.00
N PHE A 53 -5.05 -1.08 1.46
CA PHE A 53 -6.32 -0.35 1.39
C PHE A 53 -7.12 -0.56 2.68
N THR A 54 -8.22 0.16 2.81
CA THR A 54 -9.17 0.05 3.93
C THR A 54 -10.50 -0.53 3.42
N PRO A 55 -11.35 -1.11 4.30
CA PRO A 55 -12.59 -1.77 3.87
C PRO A 55 -13.57 -0.97 3.00
N PRO A 56 -13.73 0.37 3.11
CA PRO A 56 -14.66 1.10 2.24
C PRO A 56 -14.39 0.87 0.75
N GLU A 57 -15.45 0.64 -0.03
CA GLU A 57 -15.35 0.29 -1.46
C GLU A 57 -14.53 1.29 -2.29
N LEU A 58 -14.60 2.59 -1.96
CA LEU A 58 -13.81 3.63 -2.60
C LEU A 58 -12.30 3.38 -2.50
N SER A 59 -11.84 2.90 -1.34
CA SER A 59 -10.44 2.58 -1.08
C SER A 59 -9.98 1.42 -1.95
N ALA A 60 -10.79 0.35 -2.01
CA ALA A 60 -10.55 -0.78 -2.90
C ALA A 60 -10.49 -0.36 -4.38
N MET A 61 -11.40 0.51 -4.84
CA MET A 61 -11.38 1.01 -6.22
C MET A 61 -10.10 1.77 -6.58
N ILE A 62 -9.52 2.54 -5.65
CA ILE A 62 -8.26 3.26 -5.87
C ILE A 62 -7.10 2.28 -5.99
N VAL A 63 -7.04 1.28 -5.12
CA VAL A 63 -5.99 0.25 -5.19
C VAL A 63 -6.10 -0.57 -6.47
N LYS A 64 -7.30 -0.95 -6.92
CA LYS A 64 -7.48 -1.65 -8.21
C LYS A 64 -6.88 -0.86 -9.39
N LYS A 65 -7.06 0.47 -9.41
CA LYS A 65 -6.44 1.32 -10.45
C LYS A 65 -4.92 1.30 -10.37
N ALA A 66 -4.34 1.35 -9.17
CA ALA A 66 -2.89 1.28 -8.98
C ALA A 66 -2.33 -0.10 -9.37
N MET A 67 -3.03 -1.19 -9.03
CA MET A 67 -2.68 -2.55 -9.43
C MET A 67 -2.72 -2.74 -10.95
N ASN A 68 -3.73 -2.17 -11.63
CA ASN A 68 -3.78 -2.17 -13.09
C ASN A 68 -2.56 -1.46 -13.69
N MET A 69 -2.22 -0.27 -13.20
CA MET A 69 -1.06 0.49 -13.68
C MET A 69 0.26 -0.26 -13.44
N ALA A 70 0.42 -0.87 -12.26
CA ALA A 70 1.58 -1.69 -11.94
C ALA A 70 1.70 -2.90 -12.89
N ARG A 71 0.59 -3.61 -13.15
CA ARG A 71 0.54 -4.72 -14.10
C ARG A 71 0.87 -4.29 -15.53
N ASP A 72 0.33 -3.17 -15.99
CA ASP A 72 0.60 -2.64 -17.33
C ASP A 72 2.08 -2.27 -17.53
N LEU A 73 2.76 -1.90 -16.44
CA LEU A 73 4.19 -1.61 -16.40
C LEU A 73 5.05 -2.81 -15.97
N HIS A 74 4.46 -4.00 -15.92
CA HIS A 74 5.12 -5.27 -15.61
C HIS A 74 5.79 -5.31 -14.23
N VAL A 75 5.29 -4.53 -13.27
CA VAL A 75 5.74 -4.58 -11.88
C VAL A 75 5.06 -5.77 -11.17
N PRO A 76 5.81 -6.67 -10.52
CA PRO A 76 5.24 -7.81 -9.81
C PRO A 76 4.30 -7.38 -8.68
N LEU A 77 3.10 -7.98 -8.63
CA LEU A 77 2.14 -7.75 -7.55
C LEU A 77 2.36 -8.82 -6.47
N LEU A 78 2.88 -8.45 -5.31
CA LEU A 78 3.25 -9.40 -4.24
C LEU A 78 2.07 -9.78 -3.35
N GLY A 79 1.08 -8.91 -3.23
CA GLY A 79 -0.10 -9.16 -2.42
C GLY A 79 -0.79 -7.89 -1.94
N ILE A 80 -1.86 -8.10 -1.19
CA ILE A 80 -2.69 -7.03 -0.64
C ILE A 80 -2.80 -7.11 0.89
N VAL A 81 -2.95 -5.96 1.53
CA VAL A 81 -3.21 -5.80 2.95
C VAL A 81 -4.47 -4.96 3.12
N GLU A 82 -5.47 -5.49 3.82
CA GLU A 82 -6.64 -4.70 4.23
C GLU A 82 -6.40 -4.16 5.65
N ASN A 83 -6.07 -2.87 5.74
CA ASN A 83 -5.86 -2.17 7.00
C ASN A 83 -7.20 -1.75 7.61
N MET A 84 -7.29 -1.68 8.94
CA MET A 84 -8.52 -1.31 9.66
C MET A 84 -9.73 -2.22 9.33
N ALA A 85 -9.47 -3.52 9.08
CA ALA A 85 -10.48 -4.50 8.69
C ALA A 85 -11.55 -4.74 9.76
N TRP A 86 -11.17 -4.65 11.03
CA TRP A 86 -12.03 -4.89 12.18
C TRP A 86 -11.49 -4.17 13.43
N VAL A 87 -12.28 -4.11 14.49
CA VAL A 87 -11.85 -3.67 15.82
C VAL A 87 -12.20 -4.74 16.85
N ALA A 88 -11.30 -5.02 17.79
CA ALA A 88 -11.60 -5.91 18.91
C ALA A 88 -12.54 -5.19 19.89
N CYS A 89 -13.64 -5.83 20.27
CA CYS A 89 -14.41 -5.37 21.42
C CYS A 89 -13.53 -5.42 22.68
N PRO A 90 -13.34 -4.31 23.42
CA PRO A 90 -12.46 -4.28 24.57
C PRO A 90 -12.95 -5.12 25.75
N HIS A 91 -14.22 -5.56 25.74
CA HIS A 91 -14.83 -6.32 26.82
C HIS A 91 -14.93 -7.83 26.55
N CYS A 92 -15.06 -8.24 25.29
CA CYS A 92 -15.29 -9.65 24.93
C CYS A 92 -14.40 -10.18 23.81
N ALA A 93 -13.49 -9.37 23.27
CA ALA A 93 -12.58 -9.70 22.17
C ALA A 93 -13.25 -10.10 20.84
N THR A 94 -14.58 -10.05 20.74
CA THR A 94 -15.29 -10.24 19.46
C THR A 94 -14.82 -9.21 18.44
N GLN A 95 -14.54 -9.68 17.23
CA GLN A 95 -14.18 -8.82 16.11
C GLN A 95 -15.42 -8.12 15.55
N ILE A 96 -15.37 -6.79 15.48
CA ILE A 96 -16.43 -5.94 14.94
C ILE A 96 -15.93 -5.37 13.62
N ARG A 97 -16.59 -5.71 12.51
CA ARG A 97 -16.30 -5.15 11.19
C ARG A 97 -17.09 -3.84 10.99
N LEU A 98 -16.44 -2.72 11.28
CA LEU A 98 -17.07 -1.38 11.28
C LEU A 98 -17.65 -0.96 9.92
N PHE A 99 -17.07 -1.49 8.84
CA PHE A 99 -17.36 -1.07 7.47
C PHE A 99 -18.06 -2.15 6.63
N GLY A 100 -18.52 -3.23 7.27
CA GLY A 100 -19.15 -4.36 6.59
C GLY A 100 -18.19 -5.47 6.16
N GLU A 101 -18.55 -6.20 5.12
CA GLU A 101 -17.75 -7.31 4.60
C GLU A 101 -16.44 -6.83 3.95
N THR A 102 -15.43 -7.70 3.96
CA THR A 102 -14.13 -7.41 3.34
C THR A 102 -14.24 -7.38 1.81
N HIS A 103 -13.50 -6.47 1.18
CA HIS A 103 -13.31 -6.47 -0.27
C HIS A 103 -12.02 -7.19 -0.69
N ALA A 104 -11.17 -7.57 0.28
CA ALA A 104 -9.87 -8.21 0.02
C ALA A 104 -9.99 -9.52 -0.73
N THR A 105 -10.97 -10.37 -0.38
CA THR A 105 -11.16 -11.66 -1.08
C THR A 105 -11.52 -11.47 -2.55
N ALA A 106 -12.34 -10.47 -2.88
CA ALA A 106 -12.70 -10.17 -4.25
C ALA A 106 -11.48 -9.61 -5.03
N VAL A 107 -10.75 -8.66 -4.45
CA VAL A 107 -9.54 -8.07 -5.06
C VAL A 107 -8.45 -9.12 -5.27
N ALA A 108 -8.15 -9.94 -4.26
CA ALA A 108 -7.13 -10.99 -4.33
C ALA A 108 -7.41 -11.98 -5.47
N ARG A 109 -8.67 -12.40 -5.63
CA ARG A 109 -9.09 -13.30 -6.72
C ARG A 109 -9.01 -12.63 -8.09
N GLU A 110 -9.41 -11.37 -8.20
CA GLU A 110 -9.41 -10.64 -9.46
C GLU A 110 -8.00 -10.45 -10.03
N TYR A 111 -7.01 -10.25 -9.17
CA TYR A 111 -5.63 -9.97 -9.55
C TYR A 111 -4.68 -11.17 -9.39
N ASP A 112 -5.19 -12.31 -8.93
CA ASP A 112 -4.41 -13.52 -8.63
C ASP A 112 -3.22 -13.25 -7.70
N VAL A 113 -3.51 -12.61 -6.57
CA VAL A 113 -2.51 -12.24 -5.54
C VAL A 113 -2.95 -12.70 -4.16
N PRO A 114 -2.02 -13.01 -3.23
CA PRO A 114 -2.39 -13.39 -1.88
C PRO A 114 -2.90 -12.19 -1.05
N ILE A 115 -3.82 -12.47 -0.13
CA ILE A 115 -4.08 -11.59 1.01
C ILE A 115 -2.96 -11.82 2.02
N ILE A 116 -2.10 -10.82 2.21
CA ILE A 116 -0.97 -10.89 3.14
C ILE A 116 -1.46 -10.74 4.58
N ALA A 117 -2.35 -9.77 4.83
CA ALA A 117 -2.90 -9.51 6.15
C ALA A 117 -4.24 -8.76 6.11
N GLU A 118 -5.06 -8.99 7.14
CA GLU A 118 -6.19 -8.15 7.54
C GLU A 118 -5.86 -7.55 8.92
N LEU A 119 -5.55 -6.26 8.98
CA LEU A 119 -5.07 -5.60 10.19
C LEU A 119 -6.23 -4.95 10.96
N PRO A 120 -6.27 -5.06 12.30
CA PRO A 120 -7.27 -4.37 13.10
C PRO A 120 -7.01 -2.87 13.23
N VAL A 121 -8.05 -2.15 13.65
CA VAL A 121 -7.88 -0.84 14.29
C VAL A 121 -7.28 -1.05 15.68
N ASP A 122 -6.07 -0.56 15.90
CA ASP A 122 -5.36 -0.62 17.18
C ASP A 122 -5.04 0.80 17.70
N PRO A 123 -5.70 1.26 18.77
CA PRO A 123 -5.42 2.57 19.38
C PRO A 123 -4.00 2.72 19.92
N ALA A 124 -3.35 1.62 20.33
CA ALA A 124 -1.97 1.68 20.82
C ALA A 124 -1.01 1.95 19.65
N LEU A 125 -1.23 1.30 18.50
CA LEU A 125 -0.46 1.56 17.28
C LEU A 125 -0.68 2.99 16.77
N ALA A 126 -1.93 3.47 16.77
CA ALA A 126 -2.24 4.84 16.36
C ALA A 126 -1.52 5.86 17.25
N ARG A 127 -1.52 5.65 18.58
CA ARG A 127 -0.81 6.53 19.52
C ARG A 127 0.70 6.50 19.29
N ALA A 128 1.29 5.32 19.12
CA ALA A 128 2.71 5.21 18.83
C ALA A 128 3.08 5.95 17.55
N ALA A 129 2.27 5.84 16.49
CA ALA A 129 2.48 6.57 15.24
C ALA A 129 2.38 8.11 15.40
N ASP A 130 1.49 8.60 16.27
CA ASP A 130 1.38 10.02 16.60
C ASP A 130 2.57 10.53 17.46
N GLU A 131 3.19 9.64 18.25
CA GLU A 131 4.32 9.96 19.14
C GLU A 131 5.70 9.86 18.46
N GLY A 132 5.80 9.13 17.34
CA GLY A 132 7.01 9.01 16.50
C GLY A 132 7.92 7.83 16.86
#